data_AF-A0A6G1FW05-F1
#
_entry.id   AF-A0A6G1FW05-F1
#
_cell.length_a   1.000
_cell.length_b   1.000
_cell.length_c   1.000
_cell.angle_alpha   90.00
_cell.angle_beta   90.00
_cell.angle_gamma   90.00
#
_symmetry.space_group_name_H-M   'P 1'
#
loop_
_entity.id
_entity.type
_entity.pdbx_description
1 polymer ?
#
loop_
_entity_poly.entity_id
_entity_poly.type
_entity_poly.pdbx_seq_one_letter_code
_entity_poly.pdbx_strand_id
1 'polypeptide(L)'
;MKGNTAEASRSAQDAGSESNSRSNVDDSSILSARSRRQFSTFAFGATLCLVSAVLTKRTFVRRYNTSRPAFFEPSNNPPPPINAAKLAGEALGLATINVWSWAAMIGGGTLWAFDVSSMAEFRQSTRDALGWNEKEQAAQRQEQDMEDRIAKILERREAERQASK
;
A
#
# COMPACT_ATOMS: atom_id res chain seq x y z
N MET A 1 4.74 28.19 65.24
CA MET A 1 4.28 26.92 64.64
C MET A 1 3.64 27.24 63.28
N LYS A 2 4.45 27.34 62.22
CA LYS A 2 3.99 27.51 60.83
C LYS A 2 4.95 26.72 59.95
N GLY A 3 4.49 25.59 59.43
CA GLY A 3 5.23 24.72 58.55
C GLY A 3 4.41 23.45 58.34
N ASN A 4 4.19 23.09 57.07
CA ASN A 4 3.82 21.76 56.54
C ASN A 4 2.57 21.65 55.65
N THR A 5 1.94 22.74 55.22
CA THR A 5 0.83 22.63 54.24
C THR A 5 1.24 22.82 52.77
N ALA A 6 2.51 23.11 52.48
CA ALA A 6 2.96 23.37 51.11
C ALA A 6 3.57 22.16 50.38
N GLU A 7 4.00 21.11 51.09
CA GLU A 7 4.66 19.95 50.45
C GLU A 7 3.69 18.85 50.01
N ALA A 8 2.51 18.74 50.62
CA ALA A 8 1.51 17.71 50.26
C ALA A 8 0.88 17.93 48.88
N SER A 9 0.95 19.14 48.32
CA SER A 9 0.34 19.47 47.03
C SER A 9 1.28 19.25 45.83
N ARG A 10 2.60 19.10 46.06
CA ARG A 10 3.58 18.91 44.97
C ARG A 10 3.73 17.45 44.54
N SER A 11 3.48 16.50 45.44
CA SER A 11 3.60 15.05 45.16
C SER A 11 2.39 14.47 44.39
N ALA A 12 1.26 15.17 44.33
CA ALA A 12 0.10 14.73 43.56
C ALA A 12 0.12 15.18 42.08
N GLN A 13 1.03 16.09 41.71
CA GLN A 13 1.08 16.67 40.36
C GLN A 13 2.03 15.96 39.40
N ASP A 14 2.88 15.06 39.90
CA ASP A 14 3.87 14.33 39.09
C ASP A 14 3.33 13.01 38.49
N ALA A 15 2.20 12.51 38.99
CA ALA A 15 1.59 11.27 38.49
C ALA A 15 0.69 11.46 37.25
N GLY A 16 0.53 12.69 36.75
CA GLY A 16 -0.44 13.04 35.71
C GLY A 16 0.11 13.09 34.28
N SER A 17 1.41 12.90 34.06
CA SER A 17 2.07 13.27 32.80
C SER A 17 2.56 12.10 31.94
N GLU A 18 2.50 10.85 32.41
CA GLU A 18 3.05 9.69 31.67
C GLU A 18 2.03 8.89 30.84
N SER A 19 0.73 9.23 30.88
CA SER A 19 -0.30 8.40 30.24
C SER A 19 -0.71 8.80 28.83
N ASN A 20 -0.20 9.91 28.27
CA ASN A 20 -0.73 10.47 27.01
C ASN A 20 0.00 10.02 25.73
N SER A 21 0.96 9.08 25.83
CA SER A 21 1.81 8.68 24.70
C SER A 21 1.58 7.24 24.21
N ARG A 22 0.50 6.56 24.66
CA ARG A 22 0.30 5.11 24.40
C ARG A 22 -0.93 4.73 23.58
N SER A 23 -1.65 5.67 22.98
CA SER A 23 -2.93 5.37 22.30
C SER A 23 -2.94 5.59 20.78
N ASN A 24 -1.80 5.55 20.10
CA ASN A 24 -1.74 5.72 18.64
C ASN A 24 -1.01 4.57 17.93
N VAL A 25 -1.08 3.38 18.55
CA VAL A 25 -0.58 2.13 17.99
C VAL A 25 -1.78 1.18 18.01
N ASP A 26 -2.09 0.59 16.86
CA ASP A 26 -3.08 -0.47 16.63
C ASP A 26 -4.56 -0.07 16.47
N ASP A 27 -4.87 0.70 15.42
CA ASP A 27 -6.20 0.62 14.78
C ASP A 27 -6.11 0.36 13.26
N SER A 28 -4.98 -0.21 12.80
CA SER A 28 -4.79 -0.77 11.46
C SER A 28 -5.29 -2.21 11.40
N SER A 29 -6.50 -2.45 11.92
CA SER A 29 -7.13 -3.75 11.78
C SER A 29 -7.64 -3.88 10.34
N ILE A 30 -7.10 -4.86 9.61
CA ILE A 30 -7.49 -5.27 8.25
C ILE A 30 -9.01 -5.52 8.08
N LEU A 31 -9.76 -5.57 9.18
CA LEU A 31 -11.22 -5.73 9.26
C LEU A 31 -11.96 -4.55 9.93
N SER A 32 -11.30 -3.39 10.08
CA SER A 32 -11.93 -2.17 10.58
C SER A 32 -13.06 -1.70 9.66
N ALA A 33 -14.06 -1.00 10.21
CA ALA A 33 -15.18 -0.45 9.45
C ALA A 33 -14.72 0.47 8.28
N ARG A 34 -13.50 1.02 8.37
CA ARG A 34 -12.85 1.82 7.34
C ARG A 34 -12.32 0.95 6.18
N SER A 35 -11.64 -0.16 6.48
CA SER A 35 -11.13 -1.10 5.45
C SER A 35 -12.27 -1.75 4.67
N ARG A 36 -13.43 -1.96 5.32
CA ARG A 36 -14.63 -2.53 4.68
C ARG A 36 -15.22 -1.63 3.58
N ARG A 37 -15.10 -0.30 3.72
CA ARG A 37 -15.49 0.66 2.66
C ARG A 37 -14.48 0.65 1.53
N GLN A 38 -13.18 0.54 1.83
CA GLN A 38 -12.11 0.48 0.83
C GLN A 38 -12.11 -0.85 0.05
N PHE A 39 -12.47 -1.95 0.72
CA PHE A 39 -12.62 -3.28 0.12
C PHE A 39 -13.78 -3.34 -0.89
N SER A 40 -14.76 -2.44 -0.81
CA SER A 40 -15.93 -2.47 -1.71
C SER A 40 -15.56 -2.27 -3.19
N THR A 41 -14.57 -1.43 -3.49
CA THR A 41 -14.06 -1.22 -4.86
C THR A 41 -13.40 -2.48 -5.41
N PHE A 42 -12.62 -3.17 -4.58
CA PHE A 42 -12.04 -4.47 -4.94
C PHE A 42 -13.11 -5.54 -5.13
N ALA A 43 -14.05 -5.65 -4.18
CA ALA A 43 -15.14 -6.62 -4.25
C ALA A 43 -16.01 -6.41 -5.50
N PHE A 44 -16.29 -5.16 -5.85
CA PHE A 44 -16.99 -4.80 -7.09
C PHE A 44 -16.20 -5.24 -8.33
N GLY A 45 -14.90 -4.93 -8.40
CA GLY A 45 -14.02 -5.38 -9.48
C GLY A 45 -13.92 -6.90 -9.60
N ALA A 46 -13.79 -7.60 -8.49
CA ALA A 46 -13.75 -9.07 -8.44
C ALA A 46 -15.08 -9.69 -8.89
N THR A 47 -16.21 -9.13 -8.45
CA THR A 47 -17.55 -9.58 -8.85
C THR A 47 -17.75 -9.40 -10.36
N LEU A 48 -17.38 -8.24 -10.89
CA LEU A 48 -17.42 -7.95 -12.32
C LEU A 48 -16.54 -8.95 -13.10
N CYS A 49 -15.37 -9.32 -12.56
CA CYS A 49 -14.44 -10.26 -13.19
C CYS A 49 -14.98 -11.67 -13.25
N LEU A 50 -15.61 -12.14 -12.17
CA LEU A 50 -16.27 -13.44 -12.15
C LEU A 50 -17.42 -13.49 -13.15
N VAL A 51 -18.26 -12.46 -13.18
CA VAL A 51 -19.37 -12.37 -14.14
C VAL A 51 -18.84 -12.35 -15.59
N SER A 52 -17.79 -11.58 -15.88
CA SER A 52 -17.15 -11.53 -17.20
C SER A 52 -16.56 -12.87 -17.64
N ALA A 53 -15.87 -13.56 -16.74
CA ALA A 53 -15.28 -14.87 -17.00
C ALA A 53 -16.35 -15.93 -17.31
N VAL A 54 -17.47 -15.92 -16.57
CA VAL A 54 -18.61 -16.82 -16.83
C VAL A 54 -19.25 -16.52 -18.18
N LEU A 55 -19.42 -15.24 -18.51
CA LEU A 55 -20.01 -14.83 -19.79
C LEU A 55 -19.13 -15.24 -20.97
N THR A 56 -17.81 -15.03 -20.85
CA THR A 56 -16.82 -15.43 -21.86
C THR A 56 -16.77 -16.95 -22.03
N LYS A 57 -16.78 -17.72 -20.94
CA LYS A 57 -16.86 -19.18 -21.02
C LYS A 57 -18.12 -19.63 -21.74
N ARG A 58 -19.27 -19.02 -21.45
CA ARG A 58 -20.56 -19.35 -22.08
C ARG A 58 -20.55 -19.05 -23.58
N THR A 59 -20.03 -17.89 -23.99
CA THR A 59 -19.99 -17.50 -25.42
C THR A 59 -18.97 -18.33 -26.19
N PHE A 60 -17.81 -18.58 -25.59
CA PHE A 60 -16.75 -19.40 -26.17
C PHE A 60 -17.20 -20.85 -26.35
N VAL A 61 -17.81 -21.48 -25.33
CA VAL A 61 -18.32 -22.86 -25.44
C VAL A 61 -19.34 -23.00 -26.55
N ARG A 62 -20.25 -22.02 -26.72
CA ARG A 62 -21.22 -22.04 -27.82
C ARG A 62 -20.54 -21.98 -29.18
N ARG A 63 -19.59 -21.06 -29.37
CA ARG A 63 -18.80 -20.92 -30.61
C ARG A 63 -17.98 -22.16 -30.89
N TYR A 64 -17.27 -22.65 -29.88
CA TYR A 64 -16.41 -23.82 -29.95
C TYR A 64 -17.17 -25.07 -30.36
N ASN A 65 -18.38 -25.28 -29.80
CA ASN A 65 -19.19 -26.45 -30.14
C ASN A 65 -19.76 -26.37 -31.57
N THR A 66 -20.01 -25.16 -32.10
CA THR A 66 -20.43 -24.97 -33.50
C THR A 66 -19.27 -25.05 -34.49
N SER A 67 -18.05 -24.72 -34.08
CA SER A 67 -16.86 -24.74 -34.94
C SER A 67 -16.11 -26.07 -34.95
N ARG A 68 -16.54 -27.07 -34.16
CA ARG A 68 -15.96 -28.42 -34.17
C ARG A 68 -16.53 -29.17 -35.38
N PRO A 69 -15.73 -29.45 -36.43
CA PRO A 69 -16.21 -30.25 -37.55
C PRO A 69 -16.51 -31.68 -37.07
N ALA A 70 -17.58 -32.27 -37.57
CA ALA A 70 -17.87 -33.67 -37.30
C ALA A 70 -16.86 -34.57 -38.03
N PHE A 71 -16.61 -35.78 -37.51
CA PHE A 71 -15.63 -36.73 -38.08
C PHE A 71 -15.91 -37.18 -39.52
N PHE A 72 -17.06 -36.82 -40.12
CA PHE A 72 -17.48 -37.21 -41.47
C PHE A 72 -18.02 -36.04 -42.29
N GLU A 73 -17.51 -34.82 -42.05
CA GLU A 73 -17.95 -33.66 -42.81
C GLU A 73 -17.25 -33.60 -44.18
N PRO A 74 -18.00 -33.51 -45.30
CA PRO A 74 -17.40 -33.44 -46.63
C PRO A 74 -16.52 -32.20 -46.78
N SER A 75 -15.30 -32.35 -47.32
CA SER A 75 -14.34 -31.25 -47.54
C SER A 75 -14.87 -30.12 -48.46
N ASN A 76 -15.97 -30.34 -49.16
CA ASN A 76 -16.58 -29.37 -50.07
C ASN A 76 -17.79 -28.64 -49.47
N ASN A 77 -18.04 -28.77 -48.16
CA ASN A 77 -19.13 -28.03 -47.53
C ASN A 77 -18.72 -26.56 -47.37
N PRO A 78 -19.40 -25.59 -48.03
CA PRO A 78 -19.06 -24.19 -47.86
C PRO A 78 -19.30 -23.78 -46.40
N PRO A 79 -18.39 -23.03 -45.78
CA PRO A 79 -18.60 -22.54 -44.42
C PRO A 79 -19.87 -21.68 -44.37
N PRO A 80 -20.63 -21.71 -43.27
CA PRO A 80 -21.83 -20.91 -43.13
C PRO A 80 -21.49 -19.42 -43.31
N PRO A 81 -22.36 -18.63 -43.98
CA PRO A 81 -22.09 -17.23 -44.24
C PRO A 81 -21.91 -16.46 -42.92
N ILE A 82 -20.72 -15.89 -42.72
CA ILE A 82 -20.39 -15.10 -41.53
C ILE A 82 -20.50 -13.60 -41.82
N ASN A 83 -21.21 -12.88 -40.95
CA ASN A 83 -21.22 -11.43 -40.97
C ASN A 83 -19.96 -10.91 -40.25
N ALA A 84 -18.92 -10.56 -41.03
CA ALA A 84 -17.63 -10.13 -40.50
C ALA A 84 -17.72 -8.91 -39.57
N ALA A 85 -18.54 -7.91 -39.92
CA ALA A 85 -18.74 -6.71 -39.10
C ALA A 85 -19.38 -7.03 -37.74
N LYS A 86 -20.42 -7.88 -37.73
CA LYS A 86 -21.07 -8.34 -36.50
C LYS A 86 -20.12 -9.14 -35.62
N LEU A 87 -19.32 -10.01 -36.23
CA LEU A 87 -18.32 -10.80 -35.52
C LEU A 87 -17.22 -9.94 -34.91
N ALA A 88 -16.74 -8.93 -35.63
CA ALA A 88 -15.75 -7.98 -35.13
C ALA A 88 -16.31 -7.15 -33.96
N GLY A 89 -17.56 -6.69 -34.03
CA GLY A 89 -18.21 -5.97 -32.94
C GLY A 89 -18.39 -6.82 -31.68
N GLU A 90 -18.79 -8.09 -31.85
CA GLU A 90 -18.87 -9.05 -30.74
C GLU A 90 -17.49 -9.33 -30.12
N ALA A 91 -16.46 -9.51 -30.94
CA ALA A 91 -15.09 -9.74 -30.47
C ALA A 91 -14.52 -8.53 -29.73
N LEU A 92 -14.75 -7.32 -30.24
CA LEU A 92 -14.34 -6.08 -29.61
C LEU A 92 -15.03 -5.92 -28.24
N GLY A 93 -16.34 -6.14 -28.16
CA GLY A 93 -17.08 -6.09 -26.90
C GLY A 93 -16.63 -7.14 -25.89
N LEU A 94 -16.36 -8.37 -26.33
CA LEU A 94 -15.82 -9.43 -25.48
C LEU A 94 -14.42 -9.09 -24.97
N ALA A 95 -13.59 -8.45 -25.79
CA ALA A 95 -12.25 -8.02 -25.40
C ALA A 95 -12.30 -6.87 -24.38
N THR A 96 -13.10 -5.82 -24.65
CA THR A 96 -13.17 -4.65 -23.76
C THR A 96 -13.73 -5.02 -22.39
N ILE A 97 -14.77 -5.85 -22.32
CA ILE A 97 -15.35 -6.26 -21.05
C ILE A 97 -14.34 -7.09 -20.23
N ASN A 98 -13.59 -7.99 -20.86
CA ASN A 98 -12.56 -8.75 -20.17
C ASN A 98 -11.41 -7.84 -19.67
N VAL A 99 -10.82 -7.02 -20.54
CA VAL A 99 -9.72 -6.11 -20.16
C VAL A 99 -10.16 -5.11 -19.10
N TRP A 100 -11.34 -4.51 -19.27
CA TRP A 100 -11.93 -3.59 -18.30
C TRP A 100 -12.11 -4.24 -16.94
N SER A 101 -12.55 -5.50 -16.92
CA SER A 101 -12.73 -6.22 -15.68
C SER A 101 -11.43 -6.58 -14.98
N TRP A 102 -10.40 -6.99 -15.73
CA TRP A 102 -9.06 -7.20 -15.18
C TRP A 102 -8.48 -5.88 -14.64
N ALA A 103 -8.68 -4.77 -15.35
CA ALA A 103 -8.27 -3.44 -14.90
C ALA A 103 -8.99 -3.03 -13.61
N ALA A 104 -10.30 -3.26 -13.50
CA ALA A 104 -11.08 -2.97 -12.30
C ALA A 104 -10.67 -3.86 -11.11
N MET A 105 -10.41 -5.15 -11.34
CA MET A 105 -9.97 -6.09 -10.30
C MET A 105 -8.56 -5.79 -9.82
N ILE A 106 -7.60 -5.60 -10.73
CA ILE A 106 -6.22 -5.27 -10.40
C ILE A 106 -6.18 -3.89 -9.77
N GLY A 107 -6.82 -2.89 -10.36
CA GLY A 107 -6.86 -1.53 -9.82
C GLY A 107 -7.51 -1.48 -8.43
N GLY A 108 -8.66 -2.14 -8.24
CA GLY A 108 -9.28 -2.24 -6.92
C GLY A 108 -8.43 -3.03 -5.92
N GLY A 109 -7.76 -4.09 -6.38
CA GLY A 109 -6.94 -4.97 -5.56
C GLY A 109 -5.61 -4.34 -5.15
N THR A 110 -4.98 -3.55 -6.02
CA THR A 110 -3.80 -2.77 -5.68
C THR A 110 -4.17 -1.66 -4.71
N LEU A 111 -5.27 -0.93 -4.94
CA LEU A 111 -5.79 0.05 -3.98
C LEU A 111 -6.06 -0.54 -2.59
N TRP A 112 -6.55 -1.79 -2.52
CA TRP A 112 -6.75 -2.50 -1.27
C TRP A 112 -5.42 -3.02 -0.66
N ALA A 113 -4.54 -3.62 -1.47
CA ALA A 113 -3.31 -4.25 -1.00
C ALA A 113 -2.24 -3.24 -0.55
N PHE A 114 -2.20 -2.05 -1.16
CA PHE A 114 -1.28 -1.01 -0.75
C PHE A 114 -1.74 -0.26 0.50
N ASP A 115 -2.96 -0.52 1.00
CA ASP A 115 -3.61 0.20 2.12
C ASP A 115 -3.32 1.71 2.06
N VAL A 116 -3.26 2.29 0.85
CA VAL A 116 -3.01 3.72 0.64
C VAL A 116 -4.32 4.41 0.95
N SER A 117 -4.55 4.61 2.24
CA SER A 117 -5.69 5.36 2.75
C SER A 117 -5.41 6.86 2.78
N SER A 118 -4.15 7.28 2.55
CA SER A 118 -3.76 8.67 2.39
C SER A 118 -2.57 8.88 1.45
N MET A 119 -2.56 10.00 0.73
CA MET A 119 -1.40 10.49 -0.04
C MET A 119 -0.14 10.65 0.83
N ALA A 120 -0.32 10.77 2.15
CA ALA A 120 0.75 10.95 3.12
C ALA A 120 1.57 9.67 3.33
N GLU A 121 0.92 8.51 3.45
CA GLU A 121 1.60 7.21 3.63
C GLU A 121 2.38 6.79 2.39
N PHE A 122 1.84 7.02 1.18
CA PHE A 122 2.57 6.78 -0.05
C PHE A 122 3.80 7.69 -0.17
N ARG A 123 3.65 8.97 0.20
CA ARG A 123 4.77 9.92 0.22
C ARG A 123 5.80 9.57 1.30
N GLN A 124 5.38 9.03 2.43
CA GLN A 124 6.26 8.62 3.52
C GLN A 124 7.01 7.34 3.18
N SER A 125 6.34 6.33 2.64
CA SER A 125 6.95 5.11 2.11
C SER A 125 7.89 5.40 0.92
N THR A 126 7.53 6.35 0.04
CA THR A 126 8.44 6.82 -1.03
C THR A 126 9.64 7.58 -0.46
N ARG A 127 9.46 8.36 0.62
CA ARG A 127 10.58 9.04 1.30
C ARG A 127 11.49 8.05 2.03
N ASP A 128 10.93 7.01 2.62
CA ASP A 128 11.66 5.91 3.24
C ASP A 128 12.42 5.10 2.20
N ALA A 129 11.78 4.76 1.08
CA ALA A 129 12.42 4.04 -0.03
C ALA A 129 13.52 4.85 -0.72
N LEU A 130 13.46 6.18 -0.70
CA LEU A 130 14.52 7.09 -1.15
C LEU A 130 15.60 7.34 -0.07
N GLY A 131 15.50 6.68 1.08
CA GLY A 131 16.48 6.74 2.16
C GLY A 131 16.57 8.10 2.84
N TRP A 132 15.55 8.96 2.75
CA TRP A 132 15.61 10.29 3.38
C TRP A 132 15.71 10.20 4.90
N ASN A 133 15.05 9.22 5.52
CA ASN A 133 15.13 9.00 6.96
C ASN A 133 16.48 8.39 7.39
N GLU A 134 17.13 7.59 6.54
CA GLU A 134 18.51 7.13 6.76
C GLU A 134 19.51 8.27 6.62
N LYS A 135 19.29 9.21 5.70
CA LYS A 135 20.14 10.40 5.56
C LYS A 135 20.04 11.33 6.77
N GLU A 136 18.85 11.46 7.36
CA GLU A 136 18.63 12.28 8.55
C GLU A 136 19.27 11.64 9.79
N GLN A 137 19.16 10.31 9.95
CA GLN A 137 19.88 9.58 11.01
C GLN A 137 21.39 9.52 10.78
N ALA A 138 21.85 9.41 9.53
CA ALA A 138 23.27 9.45 9.19
C ALA A 138 23.88 10.84 9.41
N ALA A 139 23.12 11.91 9.13
CA ALA A 139 23.52 13.28 9.43
C ALA A 139 23.65 13.51 10.95
N GLN A 140 22.67 13.05 11.74
CA GLN A 140 22.76 13.12 13.21
C GLN A 140 23.94 12.33 13.78
N ARG A 141 24.21 11.13 13.25
CA ARG A 141 25.39 10.35 13.66
C ARG A 141 26.71 11.01 13.28
N GLN A 142 26.76 11.70 12.14
CA GLN A 142 27.94 12.48 11.74
C GLN A 142 28.15 13.71 12.63
N GLU A 143 27.09 14.40 13.02
CA GLU A 143 27.20 15.56 13.93
C GLU A 143 27.74 15.13 15.30
N GLN A 144 27.26 14.02 15.87
CA GLN A 144 27.76 13.49 17.14
C GLN A 144 29.22 13.05 17.08
N ASP A 145 29.63 12.36 16.01
CA ASP A 145 31.05 11.97 15.83
C ASP A 145 31.95 13.20 15.68
N MET A 146 31.46 14.28 15.06
CA MET A 146 32.21 15.55 14.99
C MET A 146 32.34 16.22 16.35
N GLU A 147 31.28 16.26 17.16
CA GLU A 147 31.30 16.81 18.52
C GLU A 147 32.29 16.07 19.42
N ASP A 148 32.27 14.73 19.41
CA ASP A 148 33.20 13.89 20.18
C ASP A 148 34.66 14.12 19.77
N ARG A 149 34.92 14.27 18.46
CA ARG A 149 36.26 14.57 17.95
C ARG A 149 36.74 15.96 18.35
N ILE A 150 35.85 16.95 18.35
CA ILE A 150 36.17 18.32 18.78
C ILE A 150 36.44 18.36 20.29
N ALA A 151 35.60 17.70 21.10
CA ALA A 151 35.78 17.59 22.55
C ALA A 151 37.14 16.96 22.89
N LYS A 152 37.50 15.87 22.22
CA LYS A 152 38.78 15.18 22.43
C LYS A 152 40.00 16.05 22.07
N ILE A 153 39.88 16.91 21.05
CA ILE A 153 40.96 17.86 20.69
C ILE A 153 41.08 18.97 21.74
N LEU A 154 39.96 19.46 22.28
CA LEU A 154 39.94 20.49 23.32
C LEU A 154 40.52 19.97 24.63
N GLU A 155 40.11 18.78 25.08
CA GLU A 155 40.67 18.14 26.27
C GLU A 155 42.19 17.92 26.15
N ARG A 156 42.65 17.46 24.98
CA ARG A 156 44.09 17.29 24.70
C ARG A 156 44.85 18.62 24.78
N ARG A 157 44.28 19.71 24.26
CA ARG A 157 44.87 21.05 24.31
C ARG A 157 44.90 21.62 25.73
N GLU A 158 43.89 21.33 26.54
CA GLU A 158 43.83 21.78 27.93
C GLU A 158 44.83 21.03 28.81
N ALA A 159 44.99 19.71 28.61
CA ALA A 159 46.01 18.92 29.27
C ALA A 159 47.43 19.41 28.95
N GLU A 160 47.71 19.75 27.68
CA GLU A 160 49.00 20.32 27.26
C GLU A 160 49.26 21.69 27.88
N ARG A 161 48.23 22.54 28.05
CA ARG A 161 48.37 23.84 28.73
C ARG A 161 48.59 23.71 30.25
N GLN A 162 47.98 22.71 30.88
CA GLN A 162 48.15 22.46 32.31
C GLN A 162 49.51 21.85 32.63
N ALA A 163 50.08 21.04 31.74
CA ALA A 163 51.43 20.48 31.89
C ALA A 163 52.56 21.48 31.62
N SER A 164 52.26 22.63 31.00
CA SER A 164 53.23 23.69 30.66
C SER A 164 53.26 24.83 31.69
N LYS A 165 52.53 24.73 32.80
CA LYS A 165 52.58 25.63 33.96
C LYS A 165 53.24 24.92 35.14
#